data_AF-A0A6P7Y5H0-F1
#
_entry.id   AF-A0A6P7Y5H0-F1
#
_cell.length_a   1.000
_cell.length_b   1.000
_cell.length_c   1.000
_cell.angle_alpha   90.00
_cell.angle_beta   90.00
_cell.angle_gamma   90.00
#
_symmetry.space_group_name_H-M   'P 1'
#
loop_
_entity.id
_entity.type
_entity.pdbx_description
1 polymer ?
#
loop_
_entity_poly.entity_id
_entity_poly.type
_entity_poly.pdbx_seq_one_letter_code
_entity_poly.pdbx_strand_id
1 'polypeptide(L)'
;MTVGNVDLREYLSEEAQNMHKHTTYDLVANIVHDGKPNEGAYRIHVLHHGTGKWYELQDLQVTDILPQMITLSEAYIQIWKRREDDETNQQGA
;
A
#
# COMPACT_ATOMS: atom_id res chain seq x y z
N MET A 1 -0.95 -10.62 -7.43
CA MET A 1 -0.30 -9.82 -6.37
C MET A 1 -1.41 -9.33 -5.47
N THR A 2 -1.41 -9.66 -4.19
CA THR A 2 -2.40 -9.16 -3.22
C THR A 2 -1.99 -7.79 -2.71
N VAL A 3 -2.95 -6.94 -2.35
CA VAL A 3 -2.71 -5.64 -1.71
C VAL A 3 -2.25 -5.91 -0.26
N GLY A 4 -0.93 -6.00 -0.06
CA GLY A 4 -0.31 -6.21 1.25
C GLY A 4 0.42 -7.55 1.41
N ASN A 5 1.06 -7.72 2.57
CA ASN A 5 1.85 -8.88 2.97
C ASN A 5 3.12 -9.14 2.12
N VAL A 6 3.86 -8.08 1.80
CA VAL A 6 5.18 -8.20 1.16
C VAL A 6 6.23 -8.37 2.25
N ASP A 7 6.90 -9.53 2.27
CA ASP A 7 8.05 -9.76 3.13
C ASP A 7 9.34 -9.39 2.39
N LEU A 8 10.06 -8.39 2.90
CA LEU A 8 11.31 -7.91 2.33
C LEU A 8 12.55 -8.55 2.98
N ARG A 9 12.38 -9.55 3.86
CA ARG A 9 13.48 -10.19 4.60
C ARG A 9 14.60 -10.66 3.70
N GLU A 10 14.26 -11.30 2.58
CA GLU A 10 15.22 -11.88 1.64
C GLU A 10 16.12 -10.85 0.94
N TYR A 11 15.72 -9.59 0.93
CA TYR A 11 16.49 -8.49 0.34
C TYR A 11 17.43 -7.79 1.34
N LEU A 12 17.42 -8.20 2.61
CA LEU A 12 18.31 -7.69 3.65
C LEU A 12 19.59 -8.53 3.73
N SER A 13 20.71 -7.89 4.07
CA SER A 13 21.93 -8.62 4.47
C SER A 13 21.68 -9.46 5.73
N GLU A 14 22.49 -10.51 5.96
CA GLU A 14 22.35 -11.37 7.16
C GLU A 14 22.41 -10.56 8.47
N GLU A 15 23.29 -9.58 8.55
CA GLU A 15 23.37 -8.66 9.70
C GLU A 15 22.05 -7.89 9.91
N ALA A 16 21.50 -7.34 8.83
CA ALA A 16 20.24 -6.60 8.88
C ALA A 16 19.03 -7.52 9.20
N GLN A 17 19.03 -8.77 8.71
CA GLN A 17 18.00 -9.76 9.05
C GLN A 17 17.98 -10.13 10.54
N ASN A 18 19.15 -10.07 11.20
CA ASN A 18 19.27 -10.32 12.64
C ASN A 18 18.85 -9.09 13.47
N MET A 19 19.07 -7.88 12.95
CA MET A 19 18.67 -6.62 13.61
C MET A 19 17.18 -6.30 13.45
N HIS A 20 16.59 -6.61 12.30
CA HIS A 20 15.21 -6.24 11.97
C HIS A 20 14.25 -7.43 12.15
N LYS A 21 13.52 -7.40 13.27
CA LYS A 21 12.51 -8.43 13.59
C LYS A 21 11.32 -8.43 12.64
N HIS A 22 10.84 -7.25 12.24
CA HIS A 22 9.74 -7.11 11.29
C HIS A 22 10.24 -6.65 9.94
N THR A 23 9.86 -7.40 8.91
CA THR A 23 10.23 -7.16 7.51
C THR A 23 9.03 -7.28 6.58
N THR A 24 7.84 -7.50 7.14
CA THR A 24 6.58 -7.55 6.42
C THR A 24 5.95 -6.17 6.33
N TYR A 25 5.47 -5.82 5.14
CA TYR A 25 4.88 -4.53 4.85
C TYR A 25 3.51 -4.67 4.19
N ASP A 26 2.62 -3.75 4.55
CA ASP A 26 1.32 -3.57 3.92
C ASP A 26 1.29 -2.29 3.09
N LEU A 27 0.67 -2.38 1.91
CA LEU A 27 0.44 -1.20 1.08
C LEU A 27 -0.59 -0.32 1.78
N VAL A 28 -0.27 0.96 1.96
CA VAL A 28 -1.19 1.94 2.56
C VAL A 28 -1.57 3.05 1.58
N ALA A 29 -0.76 3.28 0.55
CA ALA A 29 -1.11 4.15 -0.56
C ALA A 29 -0.45 3.74 -1.88
N ASN A 30 -1.17 3.92 -2.98
CA ASN A 30 -0.71 3.68 -4.34
C ASN A 30 -1.06 4.87 -5.23
N ILE A 31 -0.06 5.67 -5.56
CA ILE A 31 -0.17 6.84 -6.44
C ILE A 31 0.01 6.35 -7.87
N VAL A 32 -0.90 6.77 -8.74
CA VAL A 32 -0.91 6.48 -10.16
C VAL A 32 -0.78 7.78 -10.93
N HIS A 33 0.04 7.74 -11.98
CA HIS A 33 0.13 8.80 -12.97
C HIS A 33 -0.49 8.29 -14.27
N ASP A 34 -1.62 8.87 -14.68
CA ASP A 34 -2.29 8.54 -15.93
C ASP A 34 -1.96 9.61 -16.98
N GLY A 35 -1.28 9.21 -18.07
CA GLY A 35 -0.94 10.09 -19.17
C GLY A 35 0.52 10.01 -19.61
N LYS A 36 0.97 11.01 -20.39
CA LYS A 36 2.36 11.12 -20.84
C LYS A 36 3.25 11.71 -19.74
N PRO A 37 4.57 11.50 -19.77
CA PRO A 37 5.47 12.00 -18.72
C PRO A 37 5.37 13.50 -18.38
N ASN A 38 5.07 14.35 -19.37
CA ASN A 38 4.95 15.81 -19.18
C ASN A 38 3.49 16.30 -19.17
N GLU A 39 2.52 15.41 -19.36
CA GLU A 39 1.09 15.72 -19.50
C GLU A 39 0.28 14.57 -18.90
N GLY A 40 -0.38 14.78 -17.77
CA GLY A 40 -1.18 13.72 -17.15
C GLY A 40 -1.92 14.20 -15.92
N ALA A 41 -2.61 13.26 -15.28
CA ALA A 41 -3.28 13.46 -14.02
C ALA A 41 -2.76 12.47 -12.99
N TYR A 42 -2.82 12.86 -11.73
CA TYR A 42 -2.50 11.99 -10.61
C TYR A 42 -3.77 11.62 -9.87
N ARG A 43 -3.85 10.34 -9.52
CA ARG A 43 -4.82 9.83 -8.57
C ARG A 43 -4.12 8.93 -7.56
N ILE A 44 -4.74 8.77 -6.40
CA ILE A 44 -4.17 7.98 -5.31
C ILE A 44 -5.22 7.01 -4.78
N HIS A 45 -4.82 5.75 -4.63
CA HIS A 45 -5.56 4.80 -3.80
C HIS A 45 -5.01 4.87 -2.39
N VAL A 46 -5.84 5.11 -1.38
CA VAL A 46 -5.42 5.20 0.01
C VAL A 46 -6.24 4.28 0.90
N LEU A 47 -5.56 3.59 1.83
CA LEU A 47 -6.19 2.79 2.86
C LEU A 47 -6.63 3.70 4.02
N HIS A 48 -7.92 3.72 4.30
CA HIS A 48 -8.42 4.31 5.53
C HIS A 48 -8.29 3.32 6.69
N HIS A 49 -7.29 3.53 7.53
CA HIS A 49 -6.91 2.62 8.61
C HIS A 49 -8.06 2.26 9.57
N GLY A 50 -8.93 3.23 9.90
CA GLY A 50 -10.03 3.00 10.85
C GLY A 50 -11.15 2.11 10.31
N THR A 51 -11.28 1.96 8.99
CA THR A 51 -12.36 1.16 8.37
C THR A 51 -11.84 -0.01 7.54
N GLY A 52 -10.55 -0.06 7.24
CA GLY A 52 -9.96 -1.02 6.30
C GLY A 52 -10.39 -0.82 4.85
N LYS A 53 -11.14 0.25 4.55
CA LYS A 53 -11.63 0.54 3.19
C LYS A 53 -10.61 1.30 2.38
N TRP A 54 -10.61 1.05 1.08
CA TRP A 54 -9.79 1.76 0.12
C TRP A 54 -10.61 2.82 -0.61
N TYR A 55 -9.97 3.96 -0.83
CA TYR A 55 -10.55 5.08 -1.55
C TYR A 55 -9.62 5.48 -2.68
N GLU A 56 -10.19 5.73 -3.85
CA GLU A 56 -9.53 6.47 -4.92
C GLU A 56 -9.83 7.96 -4.75
N LEU A 57 -8.77 8.77 -4.74
CA LEU A 57 -8.86 10.22 -4.70
C LEU A 57 -8.23 10.79 -5.97
N GLN A 58 -8.97 11.66 -6.64
CA GLN A 58 -8.48 12.47 -7.75
C GLN A 58 -8.97 13.90 -7.55
N ASP A 59 -8.03 14.82 -7.32
CA ASP A 59 -8.32 16.21 -6.94
C ASP A 59 -9.30 16.30 -5.76
N LEU A 60 -10.54 16.73 -6.00
CA LEU A 60 -11.60 16.87 -5.00
C LEU A 60 -12.55 15.66 -4.93
N GLN A 61 -12.39 14.68 -5.83
CA GLN A 61 -13.26 13.52 -5.92
C GLN A 61 -12.73 12.40 -5.03
N VAL A 62 -13.65 11.74 -4.31
CA VAL A 62 -13.36 10.61 -3.42
C VAL A 62 -14.34 9.49 -3.75
N THR A 63 -13.84 8.32 -4.15
CA THR A 63 -14.65 7.17 -4.57
C THR A 63 -14.19 5.90 -3.87
N ASP A 64 -15.13 5.06 -3.41
CA ASP A 64 -14.81 3.72 -2.90
C ASP A 64 -14.16 2.87 -4.01
N ILE A 65 -13.09 2.14 -3.68
CA ILE A 65 -12.46 1.21 -4.61
C ILE A 65 -12.20 -0.15 -3.95
N LEU A 66 -12.37 -1.22 -4.73
CA LEU A 66 -12.07 -2.57 -4.26
C LEU A 66 -10.55 -2.81 -4.26
N PRO A 67 -9.98 -3.47 -3.23
CA PRO A 67 -8.53 -3.69 -3.14
C PRO A 67 -7.93 -4.33 -4.40
N GLN A 68 -8.61 -5.31 -4.98
CA GLN A 68 -8.17 -6.00 -6.21
C GLN A 68 -7.98 -5.09 -7.43
N MET A 69 -8.63 -3.92 -7.47
CA MET A 69 -8.47 -2.96 -8.56
C MET A 69 -7.13 -2.21 -8.47
N ILE A 70 -6.58 -2.05 -7.26
CA ILE A 70 -5.34 -1.30 -7.02
C ILE A 70 -4.17 -1.97 -7.74
N THR A 71 -4.12 -3.30 -7.71
CA THR A 71 -3.04 -4.08 -8.34
C THR A 71 -3.11 -4.11 -9.87
N LEU A 72 -4.22 -3.66 -10.45
CA LEU A 72 -4.39 -3.54 -11.90
C LEU A 72 -3.93 -2.18 -12.43
N SER A 73 -3.69 -1.21 -11.54
CA SER A 73 -3.23 0.12 -11.92
C SER A 73 -1.72 0.18 -12.13
N GLU A 74 -1.28 1.07 -13.01
CA GLU A 74 0.15 1.36 -13.22
C GLU A 74 0.68 2.19 -12.05
N ALA A 75 1.18 1.51 -11.03
CA ALA A 75 1.74 2.15 -9.84
C ALA A 75 2.93 3.05 -10.23
N TYR A 76 2.86 4.32 -9.84
CA TYR A 76 3.95 5.27 -9.99
C TYR A 76 4.77 5.38 -8.70
N ILE A 77 4.10 5.61 -7.56
CA ILE A 77 4.72 5.67 -6.24
C ILE A 77 3.86 4.85 -5.27
N GLN A 78 4.50 4.02 -4.45
CA GLN A 78 3.84 3.24 -3.42
C GLN A 78 4.38 3.61 -2.03
N ILE A 79 3.46 3.66 -1.07
CA ILE A 79 3.79 3.84 0.34
C ILE A 79 3.39 2.58 1.08
N TRP A 80 4.34 2.03 1.81
CA TRP A 80 4.22 0.77 2.53
C TRP A 80 4.45 1.00 4.02
N LYS A 81 3.55 0.48 4.86
CA LYS A 81 3.68 0.50 6.31
C LYS A 81 4.26 -0.84 6.76
N ARG A 82 5.35 -0.80 7.54
CA ARG A 82 5.91 -1.99 8.19
C ARG A 82 4.93 -2.48 9.26
N ARG A 83 4.66 -3.78 9.29
CA ARG A 83 3.90 -4.40 10.39
C ARG A 83 4.75 -4.37 11.66
N GLU A 84 4.12 -4.04 12.77
CA GLU A 84 4.68 -4.26 14.11
C GLU A 84 3.93 -5.46 14.74
N ASP A 85 4.54 -6.15 15.69
CA ASP A 85 4.10 -7.46 16.20
C ASP A 85 2.71 -7.50 16.91
N ASP A 86 1.89 -6.44 16.86
CA ASP A 86 0.63 -6.33 17.62
C ASP A 86 -0.62 -5.95 16.81
N GLU A 87 -0.60 -5.92 15.47
CA GLU A 87 -1.81 -5.57 14.69
C GLU A 87 -2.74 -6.76 14.33
N THR A 88 -2.49 -7.96 14.86
CA THR A 88 -3.32 -9.16 14.65
C THR A 88 -4.64 -9.19 15.45
N ASN A 89 -4.95 -8.17 16.27
CA ASN A 89 -6.07 -8.22 17.22
C ASN A 89 -7.27 -7.29 16.93
N GLN A 90 -7.44 -6.72 15.73
CA GLN A 90 -8.60 -5.86 15.42
C GLN A 90 -9.28 -6.10 14.06
N GLN A 91 -9.30 -7.34 13.56
CA GLN A 91 -10.23 -7.74 12.49
C GLN A 91 -11.12 -8.88 12.97
N GLY A 92 -12.09 -8.52 13.81
CA GLY A 92 -13.09 -9.43 14.36
C GLY A 92 -14.18 -8.68 15.11
N ALA A 93 -15.06 -8.00 14.36
CA ALA A 93 -16.41 -7.61 14.77
C ALA A 93 -17.25 -7.34 13.51
#